data_AF-A0A0C9YH30-F1
#
_entry.id   AF-A0A0C9YH30-F1
#
_cell.length_a   1.000
_cell.length_b   1.000
_cell.length_c   1.000
_cell.angle_alpha   90.00
_cell.angle_beta   90.00
_cell.angle_gamma   90.00
#
_symmetry.space_group_name_H-M   'P 1'
#
loop_
_entity.id
_entity.type
_entity.pdbx_description
1 polymer ?
#
loop_
_entity_poly.entity_id
_entity_poly.type
_entity_poly.pdbx_seq_one_letter_code
_entity_poly.pdbx_strand_id
1 'polypeptide(L)'
;MFENTIAALTNEVEKLCYLAAHVKAPHALQIQLLEEWCLNDNLKKFCHKLHVDPDVFASLITKLENHLVFNNNSNNPQLLVSVQLTVFSNGLSHYGNGATMEDIAEWAGISVGMVYNCYCQVMIALL
;
A
#
# COMPACT_ATOMS: atom_id res chain seq x y z
N MET A 1 42.30 -24.12 -10.41
CA MET A 1 42.23 -22.78 -11.05
C MET A 1 40.80 -22.23 -11.06
N PHE A 2 39.77 -23.06 -11.30
CA PHE A 2 38.34 -22.66 -11.31
C PHE A 2 37.76 -22.21 -9.95
N GLU A 3 38.13 -22.87 -8.85
CA GLU A 3 37.66 -22.56 -7.48
C GLU A 3 37.91 -21.09 -7.10
N ASN A 4 39.08 -20.55 -7.47
CA ASN A 4 39.45 -19.18 -7.15
C ASN A 4 38.62 -18.15 -7.94
N THR A 5 38.17 -18.51 -9.14
CA THR A 5 37.32 -17.66 -9.97
C THR A 5 35.90 -17.61 -9.43
N ILE A 6 35.40 -18.73 -8.92
CA ILE A 6 34.08 -18.79 -8.25
C ILE A 6 34.14 -17.95 -6.97
N ALA A 7 35.16 -18.13 -6.14
CA ALA A 7 35.32 -17.33 -4.91
C ALA A 7 35.44 -15.82 -5.20
N ALA A 8 36.16 -15.43 -6.27
CA ALA A 8 36.28 -14.04 -6.67
C ALA A 8 34.95 -13.45 -7.18
N LEU A 9 34.18 -14.22 -7.95
CA LEU A 9 32.85 -13.80 -8.40
C LEU A 9 31.86 -13.68 -7.24
N THR A 10 31.88 -14.62 -6.29
CA THR A 10 31.03 -14.54 -5.09
C THR A 10 31.35 -13.30 -4.26
N ASN A 11 32.64 -12.97 -4.11
CA ASN A 11 33.08 -11.79 -3.36
C ASN A 11 32.73 -10.48 -4.09
N GLU A 12 32.83 -10.43 -5.42
CA GLU A 12 32.35 -9.29 -6.21
C GLU A 12 30.83 -9.13 -6.15
N VAL A 13 30.07 -10.24 -6.19
CA VAL A 13 28.61 -10.21 -5.98
C VAL A 13 28.29 -9.73 -4.57
N GLU A 14 28.97 -10.21 -3.54
CA GLU A 14 28.77 -9.80 -2.14
C GLU A 14 29.12 -8.31 -1.92
N LYS A 15 30.18 -7.83 -2.58
CA LYS A 15 30.60 -6.42 -2.60
C LYS A 15 29.71 -5.51 -3.45
N LEU A 16 29.02 -6.04 -4.46
CA LEU A 16 28.02 -5.28 -5.22
C LEU A 16 26.64 -5.34 -4.54
N CYS A 17 26.38 -6.38 -3.75
CA CYS A 17 25.23 -6.54 -2.88
C CYS A 17 25.36 -5.75 -1.57
N TYR A 18 26.02 -4.59 -1.59
CA TYR A 18 25.70 -3.50 -0.64
C TYR A 18 24.35 -2.87 -1.00
N LEU A 19 23.30 -3.68 -1.11
CA LEU A 19 22.02 -3.25 -0.57
C LEU A 19 22.29 -3.15 0.93
N ALA A 20 22.71 -1.97 1.37
CA ALA A 20 22.69 -1.61 2.78
C ALA A 20 21.39 -2.17 3.33
N ALA A 21 21.47 -2.98 4.40
CA ALA A 21 20.27 -3.48 5.07
C ALA A 21 19.38 -2.26 5.27
N HIS A 22 18.31 -2.18 4.49
CA HIS A 22 17.45 -1.01 4.51
C HIS A 22 16.87 -1.06 5.90
N VAL A 23 17.33 -0.17 6.77
CA VAL A 23 16.71 0.03 8.07
C VAL A 23 15.32 0.53 7.71
N LYS A 24 14.36 -0.40 7.67
CA LYS A 24 12.95 -0.13 7.43
C LYS A 24 12.57 0.93 8.44
N ALA A 25 12.45 2.16 7.95
CA ALA A 25 11.99 3.26 8.78
C ALA A 25 10.63 2.82 9.34
N PRO A 26 10.34 3.04 10.63
CA PRO A 26 9.02 2.78 11.15
C PRO A 26 8.05 3.72 10.43
N HIS A 27 7.52 3.28 9.30
CA HIS A 27 6.59 4.03 8.48
C HIS A 27 5.19 3.92 9.09
N ALA A 28 5.07 4.37 10.33
CA ALA A 28 3.79 4.44 11.00
C ALA A 28 2.92 5.54 10.36
N LEU A 29 1.68 5.17 10.01
CA LEU A 29 0.51 6.03 9.82
C LEU A 29 0.49 6.98 8.61
N GLN A 30 1.06 6.61 7.45
CA GLN A 30 0.84 7.44 6.25
C GLN A 30 -0.64 7.54 5.84
N ILE A 31 -1.45 6.52 6.15
CA ILE A 31 -2.91 6.55 5.92
C ILE A 31 -3.59 7.67 6.71
N GLN A 32 -3.12 7.98 7.92
CA GLN A 32 -3.71 9.09 8.71
C GLN A 32 -3.41 10.46 8.10
N LEU A 33 -2.40 10.55 7.24
CA LEU A 33 -2.07 11.77 6.52
C LEU A 33 -2.95 11.97 5.28
N LEU A 34 -3.87 11.05 4.96
CA LEU A 34 -4.78 11.16 3.82
C LEU A 34 -5.67 12.41 3.93
N GLU A 35 -6.25 12.62 5.12
CA GLU A 35 -7.05 13.83 5.40
C GLU A 35 -6.19 15.09 5.27
N GLU A 36 -4.95 15.06 5.76
CA GLU A 36 -4.01 16.16 5.64
C GLU A 36 -3.65 16.47 4.17
N TRP A 37 -3.51 15.45 3.33
CA TRP A 37 -3.20 15.64 1.91
C TRP A 37 -4.36 16.28 1.14
N CYS A 38 -5.60 15.93 1.49
CA CYS A 38 -6.80 16.57 0.93
C CYS A 38 -7.01 17.99 1.47
N LEU A 39 -6.80 18.22 2.78
CA LEU A 39 -7.10 19.50 3.43
C LEU A 39 -6.07 20.59 3.13
N ASN A 40 -4.79 20.25 2.98
CA ASN A 40 -3.70 21.22 2.80
C ASN A 40 -3.36 21.50 1.32
N ASP A 41 -4.28 21.21 0.39
CA ASP A 41 -4.12 21.41 -1.06
C ASP A 41 -2.88 20.71 -1.63
N ASN A 42 -2.42 19.63 -0.98
CA ASN A 42 -1.26 18.87 -1.41
C ASN A 42 -1.65 17.77 -2.42
N LEU A 43 -2.45 18.16 -3.41
CA LEU A 43 -3.01 17.28 -4.43
C LEU A 43 -1.90 16.56 -5.21
N LYS A 44 -0.74 17.21 -5.38
CA LYS A 44 0.44 16.57 -6.00
C LYS A 44 0.91 15.34 -5.22
N LYS A 45 0.96 15.43 -3.88
CA LYS A 45 1.37 14.30 -3.03
C LYS A 45 0.30 13.22 -3.01
N PHE A 46 -0.98 13.61 -2.98
CA PHE A 46 -2.10 12.68 -3.11
C PHE A 46 -2.02 11.88 -4.41
N CYS A 47 -1.93 12.57 -5.55
CA CYS A 47 -1.81 11.93 -6.86
C CYS A 47 -0.54 11.10 -6.98
N HIS A 48 0.58 11.54 -6.41
CA HIS A 48 1.82 10.75 -6.43
C HIS A 48 1.70 9.44 -5.64
N LYS A 49 0.98 9.45 -4.50
CA LYS A 49 0.82 8.26 -3.66
C LYS A 49 -0.26 7.32 -4.15
N LEU A 50 -1.42 7.85 -4.54
CA LEU A 50 -2.58 7.04 -4.90
C LEU A 50 -2.75 6.85 -6.41
N HIS A 51 -2.09 7.67 -7.23
CA HIS A 51 -2.25 7.68 -8.69
C HIS A 51 -3.71 7.84 -9.17
N VAL A 52 -4.58 8.37 -8.30
CA VAL A 52 -5.98 8.68 -8.60
C VAL A 52 -6.20 10.17 -8.35
N ASP A 53 -6.98 10.78 -9.22
CA ASP A 53 -7.42 12.16 -9.03
C ASP A 53 -8.32 12.27 -7.78
N PRO A 54 -8.14 13.29 -6.91
CA PRO A 54 -8.91 13.44 -5.68
C PRO A 54 -10.42 13.45 -5.88
N ASP A 55 -10.93 14.07 -6.95
CA ASP A 55 -12.38 14.15 -7.22
C ASP A 55 -12.91 12.78 -7.66
N VAL A 56 -12.12 12.03 -8.43
CA VAL A 56 -12.43 10.64 -8.79
C VAL A 56 -12.42 9.76 -7.56
N PHE A 57 -11.43 9.92 -6.69
CA PHE A 57 -11.31 9.16 -5.45
C PHE A 57 -12.51 9.42 -4.51
N ALA A 58 -12.90 10.68 -4.33
CA ALA A 58 -14.08 11.05 -3.56
C ALA A 58 -15.35 10.45 -4.18
N SER A 59 -15.50 10.52 -5.50
CA SER A 59 -16.64 9.93 -6.22
C SER A 59 -16.70 8.40 -6.07
N LEU A 60 -15.55 7.72 -6.03
CA LEU A 60 -15.46 6.29 -5.78
C LEU A 60 -15.90 5.96 -4.34
N ILE A 61 -15.45 6.73 -3.35
CA ILE A 61 -15.89 6.55 -1.96
C ILE A 61 -17.41 6.66 -1.89
N THR A 62 -18.02 7.72 -2.42
CA THR A 62 -19.48 7.91 -2.35
C THR A 62 -20.26 6.77 -3.02
N LYS A 63 -19.72 6.17 -4.08
CA LYS A 63 -20.33 5.00 -4.73
C LYS A 63 -20.18 3.73 -3.90
N LEU A 64 -19.01 3.53 -3.28
CA LEU A 64 -18.66 2.31 -2.57
C LEU A 64 -19.17 2.27 -1.13
N GLU A 65 -19.38 3.44 -0.50
CA GLU A 65 -19.76 3.56 0.92
C GLU A 65 -21.08 2.84 1.25
N ASN A 66 -22.00 2.77 0.29
CA ASN A 66 -23.28 2.09 0.45
C ASN A 66 -23.25 0.60 0.06
N HIS A 67 -22.10 0.06 -0.33
CA HIS A 67 -21.99 -1.32 -0.79
C HIS A 67 -21.93 -2.31 0.38
N LEU A 68 -22.72 -3.39 0.31
CA LEU A 68 -22.89 -4.36 1.40
C LEU A 68 -21.57 -5.04 1.84
N VAL A 69 -20.56 -5.11 0.98
CA VAL A 69 -19.25 -5.70 1.30
C VAL A 69 -18.49 -4.91 2.37
N PHE A 70 -18.73 -3.61 2.49
CA PHE A 70 -18.15 -2.78 3.55
C PHE A 70 -19.04 -2.68 4.79
N ASN A 71 -20.14 -3.43 4.81
CA ASN A 71 -21.00 -3.56 5.96
C ASN A 71 -21.05 -5.03 6.38
N ASN A 72 -20.27 -5.41 7.41
CA ASN A 72 -20.61 -6.63 8.14
C ASN A 72 -21.56 -6.22 9.27
N ASN A 73 -22.67 -6.92 9.39
CA ASN A 73 -23.67 -6.71 10.43
C ASN A 73 -23.17 -7.13 11.83
N SER A 74 -21.90 -6.88 12.16
CA SER A 74 -21.33 -7.13 13.49
C SER A 74 -21.13 -5.82 14.26
N ASN A 75 -20.97 -5.96 15.57
CA ASN A 75 -20.71 -4.84 16.47
C ASN A 75 -19.25 -4.35 16.43
N ASN A 76 -18.40 -4.94 15.59
CA ASN A 76 -17.00 -4.54 15.50
C ASN A 76 -16.83 -3.46 14.41
N PRO A 77 -16.13 -2.35 14.72
CA PRO A 77 -15.88 -1.31 13.74
C PRO A 77 -15.04 -1.87 12.58
N GLN A 78 -15.53 -1.74 11.36
CA GLN A 78 -14.74 -1.99 10.16
C GLN A 78 -13.84 -0.81 9.83
N LEU A 79 -12.78 -1.08 9.08
CA LEU A 79 -11.94 -0.05 8.49
C LEU A 79 -12.77 0.77 7.49
N LEU A 80 -12.65 2.11 7.54
CA LEU A 80 -13.38 3.02 6.66
C LEU A 80 -13.13 2.70 5.18
N VAL A 81 -14.17 2.84 4.34
CA VAL A 81 -14.08 2.58 2.89
C VAL A 81 -12.99 3.42 2.22
N SER A 82 -12.83 4.67 2.64
CA SER A 82 -11.76 5.56 2.19
C SER A 82 -10.37 4.99 2.47
N VAL A 83 -10.16 4.39 3.65
CA VAL A 83 -8.90 3.77 4.04
C VAL A 83 -8.66 2.49 3.24
N GLN A 84 -9.68 1.64 3.07
CA GLN A 84 -9.55 0.41 2.27
C GLN A 84 -9.20 0.73 0.81
N LEU A 85 -9.86 1.74 0.22
CA LEU A 85 -9.59 2.19 -1.15
C LEU A 85 -8.19 2.82 -1.29
N THR A 86 -7.71 3.51 -0.25
CA THR A 86 -6.35 4.06 -0.18
C THR A 86 -5.31 2.96 -0.21
N VAL A 87 -5.48 1.92 0.63
CA VAL A 87 -4.59 0.75 0.69
C VAL A 87 -4.52 0.03 -0.66
N PHE A 88 -5.68 -0.16 -1.29
CA PHE A 88 -5.78 -0.77 -2.61
C PHE A 88 -5.06 0.06 -3.68
N SER A 89 -5.34 1.37 -3.73
CA SER A 89 -4.77 2.27 -4.73
C SER A 89 -3.25 2.41 -4.58
N ASN A 90 -2.74 2.52 -3.35
CA ASN A 90 -1.30 2.65 -3.08
C ASN A 90 -0.50 1.41 -3.52
N GLY A 91 -1.06 0.20 -3.34
CA GLY A 91 -0.37 -1.01 -3.79
C GLY A 91 -0.39 -1.16 -5.31
N LEU A 92 -1.50 -0.81 -5.96
CA LEU A 92 -1.58 -0.79 -7.42
C LEU A 92 -0.66 0.26 -8.06
N SER A 93 -0.47 1.40 -7.41
CA SER A 93 0.29 2.53 -7.96
C SER A 93 1.80 2.31 -7.88
N HIS A 94 2.32 2.15 -6.66
CA HIS A 94 3.75 2.28 -6.39
C HIS A 94 4.54 1.02 -6.67
N TYR A 95 3.92 -0.14 -6.44
CA TYR A 95 4.61 -1.42 -6.51
C TYR A 95 4.19 -2.25 -7.73
N GLY A 96 3.04 -1.95 -8.33
CA GLY A 96 2.46 -2.75 -9.41
C GLY A 96 2.33 -4.23 -8.99
N ASN A 97 2.59 -5.16 -9.91
CA ASN A 97 2.56 -6.60 -9.59
C ASN A 97 3.69 -7.06 -8.66
N GLY A 98 4.64 -6.19 -8.30
CA GLY A 98 5.75 -6.50 -7.40
C GLY A 98 5.47 -6.20 -5.93
N ALA A 99 4.27 -5.71 -5.59
CA ALA A 99 3.91 -5.37 -4.22
C ALA A 99 3.78 -6.62 -3.36
N THR A 100 4.57 -6.71 -2.29
CA THR A 100 4.26 -7.68 -1.22
C THR A 100 3.16 -7.09 -0.34
N MET A 101 2.29 -7.95 0.19
CA MET A 101 1.26 -7.49 1.13
C MET A 101 1.90 -6.97 2.43
N GLU A 102 3.09 -7.47 2.76
CA GLU A 102 3.92 -7.02 3.88
C GLU A 102 4.37 -5.56 3.72
N ASP A 103 4.84 -5.16 2.53
CA ASP A 103 5.27 -3.78 2.30
C ASP A 103 4.08 -2.80 2.34
N ILE A 104 2.92 -3.22 1.83
CA ILE A 104 1.69 -2.43 1.91
C ILE A 104 1.21 -2.33 3.36
N ALA A 105 1.27 -3.44 4.11
CA ALA A 105 0.88 -3.50 5.52
C ALA A 105 1.75 -2.57 6.37
N GLU A 106 3.06 -2.57 6.13
CA GLU A 106 4.01 -1.66 6.77
C GLU A 106 3.73 -0.20 6.41
N TRP A 107 3.51 0.11 5.13
CA TRP A 107 3.17 1.47 4.69
C TRP A 107 1.87 1.99 5.33
N ALA A 108 0.88 1.11 5.43
CA ALA A 108 -0.44 1.41 5.96
C ALA A 108 -0.47 1.45 7.50
N GLY A 109 0.50 0.82 8.17
CA GLY A 109 0.47 0.58 9.60
C GLY A 109 -0.65 -0.38 10.03
N ILE A 110 -1.03 -1.34 9.18
CA ILE A 110 -2.07 -2.34 9.44
C ILE A 110 -1.50 -3.76 9.27
N SER A 111 -2.21 -4.79 9.73
CA SER A 111 -1.78 -6.18 9.55
C SER A 111 -1.94 -6.64 8.09
N VAL A 112 -1.12 -7.60 7.67
CA VAL A 112 -1.18 -8.22 6.33
C VAL A 112 -2.58 -8.79 6.02
N GLY A 113 -3.23 -9.41 7.01
CA GLY A 113 -4.60 -9.90 6.86
C GLY A 113 -5.63 -8.78 6.62
N MET A 114 -5.42 -7.60 7.19
CA MET A 114 -6.27 -6.43 6.88
C MET A 114 -6.02 -5.91 5.46
N VAL A 115 -4.77 -5.90 4.98
CA VAL A 115 -4.47 -5.56 3.58
C VAL A 115 -5.21 -6.51 2.63
N TYR A 116 -5.13 -7.82 2.87
CA TYR A 116 -5.83 -8.82 2.06
C TYR A 116 -7.35 -8.56 2.03
N ASN A 117 -7.95 -8.32 3.20
CA ASN A 117 -9.38 -8.01 3.28
C ASN A 117 -9.75 -6.74 2.51
N CYS A 118 -8.95 -5.67 2.61
CA CYS A 118 -9.18 -4.44 1.85
C CYS A 118 -9.19 -4.72 0.33
N TYR A 119 -8.24 -5.52 -0.16
CA TYR A 119 -8.18 -5.90 -1.58
C TYR A 119 -9.41 -6.68 -2.00
N CYS A 120 -9.80 -7.71 -1.25
CA CYS A 120 -11.00 -8.48 -1.55
C CYS A 120 -12.25 -7.60 -1.54
N GLN A 121 -12.41 -6.74 -0.54
CA GLN A 121 -13.58 -5.90 -0.41
C GLN A 121 -13.70 -4.89 -1.56
N VAL A 122 -12.60 -4.21 -1.91
CA VAL A 122 -12.57 -3.25 -3.02
C VAL A 122 -12.77 -3.95 -4.36
N MET A 123 -12.12 -5.10 -4.60
CA MET A 123 -12.30 -5.84 -5.85
C MET A 123 -13.74 -6.34 -6.03
N ILE A 124 -14.36 -6.89 -4.98
CA ILE A 124 -15.76 -7.34 -5.06
C ILE A 124 -16.71 -6.17 -5.32
N ALA A 125 -16.46 -5.01 -4.71
CA ALA A 125 -17.33 -3.85 -4.88
C ALA A 125 -17.17 -3.14 -6.24
N LEU A 126 -16.09 -3.42 -6.98
CA LEU A 126 -15.83 -2.87 -8.32
C LEU A 126 -16.28 -3.78 -9.47
N LEU A 127 -16.60 -5.05 -9.19
CA LEU A 127 -17.08 -6.06 -10.16
C LEU A 127 -18.60 -6.03 -10.29
#